data_AF-A0A7W9U3Z8-F1
#
_entry.id   AF-A0A7W9U3Z8-F1
#
_cell.length_a   1.000
_cell.length_b   1.000
_cell.length_c   1.000
_cell.angle_alpha   90.00
_cell.angle_beta   90.00
_cell.angle_gamma   90.00
#
_symmetry.space_group_name_H-M   'P 1'
#
loop_
_entity.id
_entity.type
_entity.pdbx_description
1 polymer ?
#
loop_
_entity_poly.entity_id
_entity_poly.type
_entity_poly.pdbx_seq_one_letter_code
_entity_poly.pdbx_strand_id
1 'polypeptide(L)'
;MHYRIAFTQQEPWLAIVELRQAEPEFASPVKSAAARDQVLNRLLESELRGLPLNALRLVASDQTGEFEYELVPDIHDYVQRGNRYKVSPERARRGRHVERVEIDSDNLIAGRVRVDTVHDAGSPVSDVVRAALA
;
A
#
# COMPACT_ATOMS: atom_id res chain seq x y z
N MET A 1 -7.44 8.09 14.98
CA MET A 1 -6.20 7.85 14.19
C MET A 1 -5.85 9.14 13.49
N HIS A 2 -4.58 9.54 13.54
CA HIS A 2 -4.07 10.69 12.80
C HIS A 2 -3.27 10.20 11.61
N TYR A 3 -3.21 11.03 10.56
CA TYR A 3 -2.30 10.80 9.46
C TYR A 3 -1.53 12.07 9.13
N ARG A 4 -0.34 11.90 8.56
CA ARG A 4 0.34 12.94 7.79
C ARG A 4 0.99 12.32 6.56
N ILE A 5 1.28 13.17 5.58
CA ILE A 5 2.00 12.80 4.36
C ILE A 5 3.30 13.60 4.33
N ALA A 6 4.42 12.90 4.21
CA ALA A 6 5.74 13.48 4.03
C ALA A 6 6.30 13.08 2.67
N PHE A 7 7.19 13.91 2.11
CA PHE A 7 7.87 13.62 0.85
C PHE A 7 9.38 13.58 1.09
N THR A 8 10.08 12.63 0.45
CA THR A 8 11.54 12.66 0.45
C THR A 8 12.05 13.86 -0.34
N GLN A 9 13.17 14.44 0.10
CA GLN A 9 13.79 15.60 -0.57
C GLN A 9 14.75 15.20 -1.71
N GLN A 10 14.98 13.90 -1.90
CA GLN A 10 15.91 13.35 -2.89
C GLN A 10 15.19 12.40 -3.83
N GLU A 11 15.66 12.33 -5.07
CA GLU A 11 15.16 11.38 -6.06
C GLU A 11 15.61 9.94 -5.72
N PRO A 12 14.75 8.92 -5.92
CA PRO A 12 13.35 9.05 -6.35
C PRO A 12 12.47 9.65 -5.24
N TRP A 13 11.59 10.59 -5.59
CA TRP A 13 10.66 11.18 -4.63
C TRP A 13 9.66 10.12 -4.16
N LEU A 14 9.63 9.89 -2.85
CA LEU A 14 8.69 9.00 -2.20
C LEU A 14 7.66 9.82 -1.44
N ALA A 15 6.40 9.41 -1.50
CA ALA A 15 5.37 9.89 -0.60
C ALA A 15 5.19 8.88 0.54
N ILE A 16 5.41 9.34 1.76
CA ILE A 16 5.34 8.55 2.98
C ILE A 16 4.05 8.92 3.69
N VAL A 17 3.15 7.94 3.80
CA VAL A 17 1.95 8.02 4.63
C VAL A 17 2.33 7.55 6.02
N GLU A 18 2.23 8.43 7.01
CA GLU A 18 2.36 8.04 8.42
C GLU A 18 0.98 7.98 9.05
N LEU A 19 0.63 6.84 9.66
CA LEU A 19 -0.58 6.64 10.44
C LEU A 19 -0.23 6.45 11.92
N ARG A 20 -0.78 7.30 12.78
CA ARG A 20 -0.52 7.25 14.22
C ARG A 20 -1.80 6.95 15.01
N GLN A 21 -1.69 6.04 15.98
CA GLN A 21 -2.75 5.86 16.97
C GLN A 21 -2.94 7.18 17.75
N ALA A 22 -4.15 7.74 17.72
CA ALA A 22 -4.45 9.00 18.39
C ALA A 22 -4.45 8.82 19.91
N GLU A 23 -5.24 7.87 20.39
CA GLU A 23 -5.35 7.49 21.80
C GLU A 23 -5.48 5.96 21.92
N PRO A 24 -5.12 5.36 23.07
CA PRO A 24 -5.14 3.90 23.27
C PRO A 24 -6.48 3.23 22.98
N GLU A 25 -7.58 3.96 23.15
CA GLU A 25 -8.96 3.50 22.94
C GLU A 25 -9.36 3.39 21.46
N PHE A 26 -8.67 4.10 20.57
CA PHE A 26 -8.93 3.99 19.13
C PHE A 26 -8.18 2.80 18.52
N ALA A 27 -8.69 2.31 17.38
CA ALA A 27 -8.02 1.26 16.62
C ALA A 27 -6.55 1.61 16.33
N SER A 28 -5.65 0.72 16.74
CA SER A 28 -4.22 0.85 16.44
C SER A 28 -3.97 0.50 14.96
N PRO A 29 -3.28 1.38 14.19
CA PRO A 29 -2.91 1.07 12.81
C PRO A 29 -1.83 -0.03 12.74
N VAL A 30 -1.13 -0.33 13.83
CA VAL A 30 -0.17 -1.46 13.91
C VAL A 30 -0.92 -2.78 14.09
N LYS A 31 -1.94 -2.80 14.97
CA LYS A 31 -2.69 -4.03 15.33
C LYS A 31 -3.84 -4.38 14.39
N SER A 32 -4.41 -3.38 13.71
CA SER A 32 -5.59 -3.56 12.84
C SER A 32 -5.26 -3.22 11.40
N ALA A 33 -4.97 -4.26 10.60
CA ALA A 33 -4.81 -4.12 9.16
C ALA A 33 -6.06 -3.50 8.52
N ALA A 34 -7.26 -3.94 8.92
CA ALA A 34 -8.52 -3.38 8.41
C ALA A 34 -8.65 -1.86 8.64
N ALA A 35 -8.30 -1.36 9.83
CA ALA A 35 -8.34 0.08 10.10
C ALA A 35 -7.28 0.84 9.29
N ARG A 36 -6.08 0.27 9.17
CA ARG A 36 -4.97 0.81 8.38
C ARG A 36 -5.32 0.89 6.89
N ASP A 37 -5.80 -0.21 6.31
CA ASP A 37 -6.16 -0.32 4.89
C ASP A 37 -7.34 0.59 4.54
N GLN A 38 -8.33 0.72 5.44
CA GLN A 38 -9.45 1.63 5.24
C GLN A 38 -8.99 3.10 5.14
N VAL A 39 -8.10 3.53 6.04
CA VAL A 39 -7.58 4.91 6.02
C VAL A 39 -6.66 5.10 4.82
N LEU A 40 -5.75 4.15 4.56
CA LEU A 40 -4.85 4.19 3.42
C LEU A 40 -5.62 4.37 2.11
N ASN A 41 -6.58 3.49 1.80
CA ASN A 41 -7.32 3.54 0.54
C ASN A 41 -8.07 4.87 0.36
N ARG A 42 -8.58 5.46 1.45
CA ARG A 42 -9.17 6.80 1.40
C ARG A 42 -8.14 7.86 0.98
N LEU A 43 -6.95 7.85 1.57
CA LEU A 43 -5.87 8.79 1.22
C LEU A 43 -5.39 8.59 -0.22
N LEU A 44 -5.31 7.34 -0.70
CA LEU A 44 -4.97 7.03 -2.09
C LEU A 44 -5.98 7.61 -3.09
N GLU A 45 -7.26 7.64 -2.72
CA GLU A 45 -8.32 8.19 -3.57
C GLU A 45 -8.42 9.72 -3.48
N SER A 46 -8.23 10.31 -2.30
CA SER A 46 -8.46 11.75 -2.08
C SER A 46 -7.22 12.64 -2.26
N GLU A 47 -6.05 12.20 -1.81
CA GLU A 47 -4.86 13.06 -1.69
C GLU A 47 -3.68 12.59 -2.54
N LEU A 48 -3.52 11.28 -2.71
CA LEU A 48 -2.38 10.68 -3.41
C LEU A 48 -2.74 10.14 -4.80
N ARG A 49 -3.93 10.48 -5.30
CA ARG A 49 -4.45 9.99 -6.57
C ARG A 49 -3.49 10.30 -7.72
N GLY A 50 -3.18 9.29 -8.52
CA GLY A 50 -2.30 9.43 -9.68
C GLY A 50 -0.82 9.14 -9.40
N LEU A 51 -0.42 8.97 -8.13
CA LEU A 51 0.94 8.56 -7.81
C LEU A 51 1.15 7.05 -8.08
N PRO A 52 2.32 6.65 -8.62
CA PRO A 52 2.70 5.25 -8.69
C PRO A 52 2.79 4.60 -7.31
N LEU A 53 2.26 3.38 -7.15
CA LEU A 53 2.30 2.67 -5.86
C LEU A 53 3.73 2.40 -5.39
N ASN A 54 4.68 2.20 -6.31
CA ASN A 54 6.10 1.99 -5.98
C ASN A 54 6.77 3.24 -5.38
N ALA A 55 6.19 4.43 -5.56
CA ALA A 55 6.61 5.68 -4.95
C ALA A 55 5.97 5.92 -3.57
N LEU A 56 5.10 5.03 -3.11
CA LEU A 56 4.42 5.16 -1.82
C LEU A 56 5.09 4.30 -0.75
N ARG A 57 5.14 4.82 0.48
CA ARG A 57 5.53 4.08 1.69
C ARG A 57 4.49 4.30 2.77
N LEU A 58 4.27 3.29 3.59
CA LEU A 58 3.34 3.36 4.71
C LEU A 58 4.07 3.05 6.00
N VAL A 59 4.01 3.99 6.93
CA VAL A 59 4.45 3.81 8.31
C VAL A 59 3.23 3.84 9.21
N ALA A 60 3.13 2.89 10.13
CA ALA A 60 2.14 2.94 11.19
C ALA A 60 2.81 2.87 12.56
N SER A 61 2.28 3.68 13.48
CA SER A 61 2.80 3.79 14.83
C SER A 61 1.71 3.66 15.89
N ASP A 62 2.06 2.97 16.97
CA ASP A 62 1.29 2.91 18.21
C ASP A 62 2.24 2.86 19.43
N GLN A 63 1.71 2.52 20.61
CA GLN A 63 2.51 2.45 21.85
C GLN A 63 3.63 1.40 21.81
N THR A 64 3.58 0.44 20.89
CA THR A 64 4.56 -0.64 20.75
C THR A 64 5.74 -0.25 19.87
N GLY A 65 5.59 0.79 19.03
CA GLY A 65 6.63 1.28 18.14
C GLY A 65 6.09 1.76 16.80
N GLU A 66 7.03 1.98 15.88
CA GLU A 66 6.79 2.39 14.50
C GLU A 66 7.24 1.29 13.54
N PHE A 67 6.40 1.01 12.55
CA PHE A 67 6.63 -0.08 11.61
C PHE A 67 6.26 0.34 10.19
N GLU A 68 7.06 -0.12 9.23
CA GLU A 68 6.83 0.05 7.81
C GLU A 68 6.04 -1.15 7.26
N TYR A 69 5.05 -0.89 6.41
CA TYR A 69 4.18 -1.91 5.84
C TYR A 69 4.27 -1.90 4.32
N GLU A 70 4.42 -3.09 3.75
CA GLU A 70 4.37 -3.29 2.31
C GLU A 70 2.93 -3.15 1.80
N LEU A 71 2.80 -2.45 0.66
CA LEU A 71 1.55 -2.20 -0.04
C LEU A 71 1.34 -3.26 -1.11
N VAL A 72 0.25 -4.01 -1.00
CA VAL A 72 -0.12 -5.05 -1.96
C VAL A 72 -1.38 -4.61 -2.73
N PRO A 73 -1.32 -4.45 -4.05
CA PRO A 73 -2.51 -4.12 -4.83
C PRO A 73 -3.48 -5.32 -4.86
N ASP A 74 -4.77 -5.06 -4.68
CA ASP A 74 -5.82 -6.04 -4.91
C ASP A 74 -5.97 -6.26 -6.43
N ILE A 75 -5.45 -7.38 -6.91
CA ILE A 75 -5.48 -7.75 -8.33
C ILE A 75 -6.91 -7.97 -8.84
N HIS A 76 -7.82 -8.43 -7.98
CA HIS A 76 -9.21 -8.62 -8.37
C HIS A 76 -9.88 -7.26 -8.61
N ASP A 77 -9.72 -6.33 -7.67
CA ASP A 77 -10.20 -4.94 -7.83
C ASP A 77 -9.54 -4.25 -9.04
N TYR A 78 -8.23 -4.46 -9.26
CA TYR A 78 -7.51 -3.93 -10.43
C TYR A 78 -8.16 -4.34 -11.75
N VAL A 79 -8.49 -5.63 -11.89
CA VAL A 79 -9.12 -6.19 -13.09
C VAL A 79 -10.58 -5.74 -13.21
N GLN A 80 -11.35 -5.75 -12.12
CA GLN A 80 -12.75 -5.30 -12.14
C GLN A 80 -12.90 -3.84 -12.57
N ARG A 81 -11.92 -2.98 -12.24
CA ARG A 81 -11.88 -1.58 -12.66
C ARG A 81 -11.49 -1.37 -14.12
N GLY A 82 -11.21 -2.43 -14.87
CA GLY A 82 -10.88 -2.37 -16.30
C GLY A 82 -9.50 -1.78 -16.58
N ASN A 83 -8.58 -1.84 -15.62
CA ASN A 83 -7.20 -1.41 -15.84
C ASN A 83 -6.49 -2.33 -16.87
N ARG A 84 -5.37 -1.86 -17.44
CA ARG A 84 -4.64 -2.62 -18.46
C ARG A 84 -3.81 -3.74 -17.83
N TYR A 85 -3.91 -4.93 -18.39
CA TYR A 85 -3.08 -6.09 -18.06
C TYR A 85 -2.91 -6.97 -19.30
N LYS A 86 -1.90 -7.83 -19.28
CA LYS A 86 -1.72 -8.87 -20.29
C LYS A 86 -2.22 -10.20 -19.73
N VAL A 87 -2.81 -11.01 -20.61
CA VAL A 87 -3.23 -12.38 -20.30
C VAL A 87 -2.57 -13.31 -21.29
N SER A 88 -2.03 -14.41 -20.78
CA SER A 88 -1.56 -15.51 -21.61
C SER A 88 -2.00 -16.85 -21.02
N PRO A 89 -2.41 -17.82 -21.86
CA PRO A 89 -2.79 -19.14 -21.39
C PRO A 89 -1.56 -19.88 -20.87
N GLU A 90 -1.67 -20.50 -19.70
CA GLU A 90 -0.64 -21.38 -19.14
C GLU A 90 -1.06 -22.84 -19.18
N ARG A 91 -0.08 -23.73 -19.41
CA ARG A 91 -0.32 -25.17 -19.42
C ARG A 91 -0.65 -25.66 -18.01
N ALA A 92 -1.92 -25.88 -17.73
CA ALA A 92 -2.34 -26.51 -16.50
C ALA A 92 -2.32 -28.04 -16.61
N ARG A 93 -1.99 -28.72 -15.50
CA ARG A 93 -2.18 -30.18 -15.38
C ARG A 93 -3.64 -30.50 -15.02
N ARG A 94 -4.16 -31.61 -15.58
CA ARG A 94 -5.48 -32.21 -15.31
C ARG A 94 -6.70 -31.40 -15.82
N GLY A 95 -6.63 -30.85 -17.03
CA GLY A 95 -7.80 -30.21 -17.67
C GLY A 95 -8.28 -28.90 -17.03
N ARG A 96 -7.44 -28.27 -16.21
CA ARG A 96 -7.71 -26.93 -15.66
C ARG A 96 -7.42 -25.87 -16.72
N HIS A 97 -8.17 -24.77 -16.69
CA HIS A 97 -7.84 -23.55 -17.41
C HIS A 97 -7.06 -22.64 -16.46
N VAL A 98 -5.84 -22.25 -16.84
CA VAL A 98 -5.01 -21.33 -16.06
C VAL A 98 -4.54 -20.23 -16.99
N GLU A 99 -4.66 -19.00 -16.51
CA GLU A 99 -4.23 -17.81 -17.21
C GLU A 99 -3.19 -17.08 -16.36
N ARG A 100 -2.06 -16.71 -16.98
CA ARG A 100 -1.09 -15.82 -16.36
C ARG A 100 -1.49 -14.39 -16.66
N VAL A 101 -1.70 -13.63 -15.58
CA VAL A 101 -1.92 -12.19 -15.62
C VAL A 101 -0.58 -11.49 -15.38
N GLU A 102 -0.20 -10.59 -16.28
CA GLU A 102 0.95 -9.72 -16.11
C GLU A 102 0.50 -8.27 -16.05
N ILE A 103 0.90 -7.58 -14.98
CA ILE A 103 0.63 -6.17 -14.76
C ILE A 103 1.97 -5.46 -14.72
N ASP A 104 2.10 -4.42 -15.54
CA ASP A 104 3.24 -3.51 -15.47
C ASP A 104 3.13 -2.67 -14.19
N SER A 105 4.21 -2.61 -13.39
CA SER A 105 4.23 -1.86 -12.14
C SER A 105 3.91 -0.39 -12.34
N ASP A 106 4.24 0.19 -13.50
CA ASP A 106 3.95 1.60 -13.80
C ASP A 106 2.45 1.86 -14.01
N ASN A 107 1.64 0.81 -14.20
CA ASN A 107 0.18 0.90 -14.23
C ASN A 107 -0.46 0.76 -12.86
N LEU A 108 0.30 0.38 -11.82
CA LEU A 108 -0.17 0.34 -10.44
C LEU A 108 -0.17 1.76 -9.87
N ILE A 109 -1.31 2.44 -10.03
CA ILE A 109 -1.50 3.84 -9.66
C ILE A 109 -2.50 3.98 -8.52
N ALA A 110 -2.17 4.82 -7.54
CA ALA A 110 -3.04 5.19 -6.43
C ALA A 110 -4.40 5.72 -6.92
N GLY A 111 -5.47 5.19 -6.33
CA GLY A 111 -6.86 5.50 -6.69
C GLY A 111 -7.39 4.73 -7.91
N ARG A 112 -6.54 3.96 -8.62
CA ARG A 112 -6.99 3.04 -9.68
C ARG A 112 -7.14 1.59 -9.22
N VAL A 113 -6.63 1.28 -8.04
CA VAL A 113 -6.66 -0.04 -7.42
C VAL A 113 -6.69 0.11 -5.92
N ARG A 114 -7.44 -0.76 -5.24
CA ARG A 114 -7.38 -0.89 -3.79
C ARG A 114 -6.07 -1.54 -3.36
N VAL A 115 -5.59 -1.13 -2.20
CA VAL A 115 -4.34 -1.63 -1.64
C VAL A 115 -4.63 -2.21 -0.26
N ASP A 116 -4.11 -3.41 -0.03
CA ASP A 116 -4.05 -4.03 1.27
C ASP A 116 -2.61 -3.96 1.80
N THR A 117 -2.45 -4.10 3.10
CA THR A 117 -1.12 -4.20 3.72
C THR A 117 -0.83 -5.64 4.08
N VAL A 118 0.43 -6.06 3.91
CA VAL A 118 0.85 -7.40 4.33
C VAL A 118 0.52 -7.57 5.83
N HIS A 119 -0.22 -8.63 6.15
CA HIS A 119 -0.72 -8.90 7.50
C HIS A 119 0.37 -9.36 8.50
N ASP A 120 1.60 -9.56 8.03
CA ASP A 120 2.73 -9.92 8.88
C ASP A 120 3.16 -8.74 9.77
N ALA A 121 3.99 -9.01 10.78
CA ALA A 121 4.56 -7.99 11.64
C ALA A 121 5.33 -6.99 10.77
N GLY A 122 4.95 -5.71 10.83
CA GLY A 122 5.56 -4.66 10.01
C GLY A 122 7.08 -4.63 10.18
N SER A 123 7.78 -4.21 9.13
CA SER A 123 9.24 -4.15 9.14
C SER A 123 9.74 -2.94 9.92
N PRO A 124 10.99 -2.97 10.43
CA PRO A 124 11.61 -1.76 10.96
C PRO A 124 11.59 -0.63 9.92
N VAL A 125 11.30 0.59 10.37
CA VAL A 125 11.28 1.78 9.49
C VAL A 125 12.66 2.03 8.91
N SER A 126 12.74 2.08 7.58
CA SER A 126 13.98 2.31 6.85
C SER A 126 14.57 3.71 7.11
N ASP A 127 15.89 3.86 6.96
CA ASP A 127 16.58 5.14 7.22
C ASP A 127 16.09 6.27 6.31
N VAL A 128 15.78 5.96 5.05
CA VAL A 128 15.23 6.93 4.09
C VAL A 128 13.87 7.46 4.55
N VAL A 129 12.99 6.56 5.01
CA VAL A 129 11.67 6.93 5.51
C VAL A 129 11.78 7.70 6.81
N ARG A 130 12.65 7.26 7.73
CA ARG A 130 12.93 7.95 8.99
C ARG A 130 13.44 9.36 8.77
N ALA A 131 14.36 9.55 7.81
CA ALA A 131 14.92 10.86 7.49
C ALA A 131 13.87 11.84 6.94
N ALA A 132 12.86 11.34 6.22
CA ALA A 132 11.78 12.17 5.70
C ALA A 132 10.65 12.44 6.72
N LEU A 133 10.58 11.66 7.80
CA LEU A 133 9.63 11.86 8.90
C LEU A 133 10.19 12.70 10.05
N ALA A 134 11.52 12.89 10.11
CA ALA A 134 12.21 13.74 11.08
C ALA A 134 11.87 15.23 10.92
#